data_AF-A0ABD0MHR8-F1
#
_entry.id   AF-A0ABD0MHR8-F1
#
_cell.length_a   1.000
_cell.length_b   1.000
_cell.length_c   1.000
_cell.angle_alpha   90.00
_cell.angle_beta   90.00
_cell.angle_gamma   90.00
#
_symmetry.space_group_name_H-M   'P 1'
#
loop_
_entity.id
_entity.type
_entity.pdbx_description
1 polymer ?
#
loop_
_entity_poly.entity_id
_entity_poly.type
_entity_poly.pdbx_seq_one_letter_code
_entity_poly.pdbx_strand_id
1 'polypeptide(L)'
;MTAHANIPHLRSSFIHPGEEITQTVEQAINGSFMGRLIIQPSGCGEQNMVAMTLPLIATHYLDNTNQWEAVSMDRRNEALDKINIGYQGQLKFKKDDGSYAIWKETPSSTWLTAYVAKVFAMASNLISIDPNVICSALKWLVLHKQLPDGSFKEDHPVRDSEMVGGVRGQDADASLTAFVLIAMQEGREICAGSVGSLHESIRKAVSFLEHRLPKLTNPYAVAMTSYALANAGKFNKDILMRHSTKGGAGRSWTTPGWRDHSLEATAYAVLALVKAKHFDEAGEAVHWLARQQSYYGGYGTTQ
;
A
#
# COMPACT_ATOMS: atom_id res chain seq x y z
N MET A 1 -2.33 71.05 6.07
CA MET A 1 -1.00 70.43 5.97
C MET A 1 -1.12 69.02 6.49
N THR A 2 -1.02 68.07 5.56
CA THR A 2 -1.34 66.66 5.65
C THR A 2 -0.29 65.89 6.45
N ALA A 3 -0.72 65.18 7.49
CA ALA A 3 0.10 64.20 8.19
C ALA A 3 -0.04 62.84 7.47
N HIS A 4 1.05 62.36 6.87
CA HIS A 4 1.15 61.03 6.28
C HIS A 4 1.32 59.98 7.39
N ALA A 5 0.32 59.12 7.56
CA ALA A 5 0.44 57.89 8.33
C ALA A 5 1.10 56.80 7.47
N ASN A 6 2.26 56.31 7.92
CA ASN A 6 2.93 55.14 7.35
C ASN A 6 2.12 53.87 7.68
N ILE A 7 1.57 53.22 6.65
CA ILE A 7 0.97 51.88 6.74
C ILE A 7 2.10 50.87 6.49
N PRO A 8 2.39 49.93 7.41
CA PRO A 8 3.37 48.89 7.14
C PRO A 8 2.80 47.90 6.12
N HIS A 9 3.51 47.74 5.01
CA HIS A 9 3.23 46.75 3.98
C HIS A 9 3.21 45.34 4.57
N LEU A 10 2.05 44.68 4.51
CA LEU A 10 1.93 43.23 4.60
C LEU A 10 2.79 42.60 3.50
N ARG A 11 3.95 42.04 3.88
CA ARG A 11 4.66 41.08 3.04
C ARG A 11 3.78 39.83 2.95
N SER A 12 3.07 39.69 1.85
CA SER A 12 2.54 38.39 1.42
C SER A 12 3.74 37.46 1.24
N SER A 13 3.93 36.56 2.19
CA SER A 13 4.80 35.41 2.01
C SER A 13 4.13 34.51 0.99
N PHE A 14 4.64 34.52 -0.25
CA PHE A 14 4.29 33.51 -1.24
C PHE A 14 4.86 32.17 -0.73
N ILE A 15 4.02 31.38 -0.07
CA ILE A 15 4.34 29.99 0.25
C ILE A 15 4.35 29.25 -1.08
N HIS A 16 5.47 28.59 -1.41
CA HIS A 16 5.55 27.82 -2.64
C HIS A 16 4.61 26.60 -2.55
N PRO A 17 3.96 26.17 -3.65
CA PRO A 17 3.07 25.01 -3.62
C PRO A 17 3.71 23.75 -3.01
N GLY A 18 5.02 23.56 -3.16
CA GLY A 18 5.77 22.46 -2.54
C GLY A 18 5.95 22.59 -1.02
N GLU A 19 6.02 23.81 -0.47
CA GLU A 19 6.04 24.06 0.98
C GLU A 19 4.64 23.87 1.59
N GLU A 20 3.59 24.27 0.87
CA GLU A 20 2.20 24.05 1.28
C GLU A 20 1.84 22.54 1.30
N ILE A 21 2.30 21.77 0.30
CA ILE A 21 2.19 20.31 0.27
C ILE A 21 2.94 19.70 1.45
N THR A 22 4.19 20.09 1.68
CA THR A 22 5.01 19.57 2.79
C THR A 22 4.36 19.86 4.14
N GLN A 23 3.91 21.08 4.39
CA GLN A 23 3.20 21.43 5.63
C GLN A 23 1.89 20.66 5.79
N THR A 24 1.13 20.48 4.71
CA THR A 24 -0.14 19.73 4.75
C THR A 24 0.09 18.25 5.02
N VAL A 25 1.16 17.66 4.47
CA VAL A 25 1.57 16.28 4.76
C VAL A 25 2.06 16.13 6.19
N GLU A 26 2.91 17.02 6.69
CA GLU A 26 3.42 16.97 8.06
C GLU A 26 2.32 17.20 9.11
N GLN A 27 1.34 18.05 8.80
CA GLN A 27 0.15 18.21 9.63
C GLN A 27 -0.68 16.93 9.63
N ALA A 28 -0.81 16.24 8.50
CA ALA A 28 -1.59 15.01 8.33
C ALA A 28 -0.94 13.77 8.95
N ILE A 29 0.36 13.60 8.72
CA ILE A 29 1.18 12.46 9.08
C ILE A 29 2.50 13.01 9.62
N ASN A 30 2.78 12.76 10.89
CA ASN A 30 4.02 13.17 11.54
C ASN A 30 4.55 12.06 12.45
N GLY A 31 5.77 12.26 12.95
CA GLY A 31 6.43 11.30 13.82
C GLY A 31 5.57 10.91 15.02
N SER A 32 4.91 11.86 15.70
CA SER A 32 4.06 11.56 16.86
C SER A 32 2.90 10.63 16.51
N PHE A 33 2.21 10.88 15.38
CA PHE A 33 1.16 10.00 14.88
C PHE A 33 1.71 8.61 14.56
N MET A 34 2.81 8.52 13.82
CA MET A 34 3.45 7.26 13.43
C MET A 34 3.92 6.45 14.64
N GLY A 35 4.39 7.12 15.70
CA GLY A 35 4.76 6.48 16.95
C GLY A 35 3.60 5.75 17.65
N ARG A 36 2.34 6.09 17.35
CA ARG A 36 1.15 5.38 17.90
C ARG A 36 0.87 4.06 17.18
N LEU A 37 1.40 3.90 15.96
CA LEU A 37 1.26 2.68 15.16
C LEU A 37 2.27 1.60 15.57
N ILE A 38 3.24 1.93 16.42
CA ILE A 38 4.16 0.97 17.04
C ILE A 38 3.38 0.18 18.09
N ILE A 39 2.69 -0.87 17.63
CA ILE A 39 1.88 -1.77 18.46
C ILE A 39 2.41 -3.20 18.36
N GLN A 40 2.04 -4.04 19.32
CA GLN A 40 2.42 -5.44 19.31
C GLN A 40 1.46 -6.28 18.46
N PRO A 41 1.95 -7.03 17.45
CA PRO A 41 1.14 -7.96 16.69
C PRO A 41 0.69 -9.17 17.52
N SER A 42 -0.53 -9.63 17.28
CA SER A 42 -1.10 -10.83 17.91
C SER A 42 -2.33 -11.34 17.14
N GLY A 43 -2.91 -12.45 17.59
CA GLY A 43 -4.15 -13.01 17.02
C GLY A 43 -3.90 -14.09 15.96
N CYS A 44 -4.88 -14.28 15.08
CA CYS A 44 -4.81 -15.24 13.98
C CYS A 44 -3.94 -14.73 12.81
N GLY A 45 -3.76 -15.53 11.76
CA GLY A 45 -2.90 -15.16 10.62
C GLY A 45 -3.34 -13.91 9.87
N GLU A 46 -4.62 -13.54 9.96
CA GLU A 46 -5.16 -12.30 9.41
C GLU A 46 -4.84 -11.11 10.35
N GLN A 47 -5.28 -11.17 11.61
CA GLN A 47 -5.10 -10.11 12.61
C GLN A 47 -3.62 -9.80 12.89
N ASN A 48 -2.77 -10.82 12.92
CA ASN A 48 -1.34 -10.66 13.14
C ASN A 48 -0.70 -9.86 11.99
N MET A 49 -1.12 -10.09 10.74
CA MET A 49 -0.62 -9.31 9.60
C MET A 49 -1.08 -7.86 9.61
N VAL A 50 -2.33 -7.62 10.02
CA VAL A 50 -2.83 -6.26 10.22
C VAL A 50 -1.97 -5.51 11.20
N ALA A 51 -1.80 -6.10 12.39
CA ALA A 51 -1.07 -5.45 13.46
C ALA A 51 0.43 -5.35 13.18
N MET A 52 1.04 -6.27 12.43
CA MET A 52 2.46 -6.22 12.02
C MET A 52 2.73 -5.12 10.98
N THR A 53 1.77 -4.83 10.11
CA THR A 53 1.97 -3.82 9.07
C THR A 53 2.10 -2.42 9.66
N LEU A 54 1.43 -2.14 10.79
CA LEU A 54 1.46 -0.84 11.46
C LEU A 54 2.87 -0.40 11.94
N PRO A 55 3.60 -1.16 12.78
CA PRO A 55 4.96 -0.80 13.16
C PRO A 55 5.91 -0.82 11.95
N LEU A 56 5.67 -1.66 10.93
CA LEU A 56 6.49 -1.70 9.72
C LEU A 56 6.40 -0.39 8.91
N ILE A 57 5.19 0.06 8.58
CA ILE A 57 5.02 1.30 7.81
C ILE A 57 5.46 2.52 8.60
N ALA A 58 5.23 2.53 9.92
CA ALA A 58 5.69 3.59 10.80
C ALA A 58 7.22 3.67 10.84
N THR A 59 7.90 2.52 10.94
CA THR A 59 9.37 2.46 10.93
C THR A 59 9.93 2.95 9.60
N HIS A 60 9.37 2.51 8.47
CA HIS A 60 9.77 3.02 7.15
C HIS A 60 9.57 4.53 7.03
N TYR A 61 8.44 5.06 7.48
CA TYR A 61 8.20 6.50 7.45
C TYR A 61 9.21 7.27 8.30
N LEU A 62 9.40 6.85 9.57
CA LEU A 62 10.27 7.52 10.52
C LEU A 62 11.75 7.45 10.12
N ASP A 63 12.20 6.32 9.56
CA ASP A 63 13.55 6.15 9.01
C ASP A 63 13.76 7.07 7.79
N ASN A 64 12.83 7.10 6.84
CA ASN A 64 13.00 7.90 5.62
C ASN A 64 12.84 9.42 5.83
N THR A 65 12.15 9.83 6.89
CA THR A 65 11.92 11.25 7.22
C THR A 65 12.79 11.77 8.36
N ASN A 66 13.62 10.92 8.98
CA ASN A 66 14.43 11.23 10.16
C ASN A 66 13.62 11.80 11.34
N GLN A 67 12.39 11.31 11.55
CA GLN A 67 11.46 11.86 12.56
C GLN A 67 11.43 11.07 13.89
N TRP A 68 12.43 10.23 14.18
CA TRP A 68 12.49 9.48 15.44
C TRP A 68 12.56 10.37 16.68
N GLU A 69 13.17 11.55 16.59
CA GLU A 69 13.23 12.52 17.70
C GLU A 69 11.84 12.98 18.15
N ALA A 70 10.88 13.07 17.22
CA ALA A 70 9.50 13.46 17.53
C ALA A 70 8.71 12.36 18.27
N VAL A 71 9.29 11.16 18.41
CA VAL A 71 8.67 10.01 19.09
C VAL A 71 9.43 9.66 20.36
N SER A 72 10.70 9.30 20.19
CA SER A 72 11.74 8.99 21.18
C SER A 72 12.78 8.12 20.46
N MET A 73 14.07 8.46 20.61
CA MET A 73 15.17 7.78 19.91
C MET A 73 15.25 6.28 20.22
N ASP A 74 14.79 5.85 21.40
CA ASP A 74 14.82 4.44 21.82
C ASP A 74 13.72 3.59 21.18
N ARG A 75 12.68 4.22 20.61
CA ARG A 75 11.50 3.51 20.08
C ARG A 75 11.73 2.85 18.73
N ARG A 76 12.85 3.13 18.07
CA ARG A 76 13.22 2.41 16.84
C ARG A 76 13.44 0.93 17.13
N ASN A 77 14.19 0.60 18.19
CA ASN A 77 14.43 -0.79 18.59
C ASN A 77 13.13 -1.47 19.02
N GLU A 78 12.26 -0.76 19.75
CA GLU A 78 10.92 -1.27 20.09
C GLU A 78 10.14 -1.65 18.83
N ALA A 79 10.14 -0.79 17.80
CA ALA A 79 9.44 -1.06 16.55
C ALA A 79 10.01 -2.28 15.82
N LEU A 80 11.34 -2.42 15.74
CA LEU A 80 12.00 -3.61 15.16
C LEU A 80 11.62 -4.88 15.93
N ASP A 81 11.59 -4.83 17.27
CA ASP A 81 11.15 -5.96 18.10
C ASP A 81 9.69 -6.31 17.81
N LYS A 82 8.79 -5.32 17.65
CA LYS A 82 7.38 -5.58 17.29
C LYS A 82 7.24 -6.21 15.91
N ILE A 83 8.01 -5.75 14.92
CA ILE A 83 8.03 -6.33 13.57
C ILE A 83 8.51 -7.79 13.64
N ASN A 84 9.57 -8.07 14.42
CA ASN A 84 10.08 -9.43 14.61
C ASN A 84 9.08 -10.35 15.33
N ILE A 85 8.37 -9.85 16.35
CA ILE A 85 7.27 -10.58 17.00
C ILE A 85 6.19 -10.94 15.98
N GLY A 86 5.78 -9.98 15.14
CA GLY A 86 4.80 -10.21 14.06
C GLY A 86 5.26 -11.27 13.07
N TYR A 87 6.53 -11.20 12.63
CA TYR A 87 7.13 -12.19 11.74
C TYR A 87 7.08 -13.60 12.35
N GLN A 88 7.60 -13.78 13.57
CA GLN A 88 7.60 -15.08 14.26
C GLN A 88 6.17 -15.59 14.53
N GLY A 89 5.25 -14.69 14.88
CA GLY A 89 3.83 -15.02 15.04
C GLY A 89 3.21 -15.54 13.76
N GLN A 90 3.51 -14.91 12.62
CA GLN A 90 2.92 -15.25 11.34
C GLN A 90 3.41 -16.60 10.80
N LEU A 91 4.65 -17.00 11.10
CA LEU A 91 5.19 -18.31 10.68
C LEU A 91 4.34 -19.50 11.16
N LYS A 92 3.59 -19.34 12.26
CA LYS A 92 2.65 -20.35 12.77
C LYS A 92 1.53 -20.67 11.79
N PHE A 93 1.19 -19.74 10.89
CA PHE A 93 0.13 -19.86 9.90
C PHE A 93 0.65 -20.21 8.50
N LYS A 94 1.97 -20.38 8.36
CA LYS A 94 2.61 -20.86 7.13
C LYS A 94 2.39 -22.37 6.99
N LYS A 95 2.00 -22.80 5.80
CA LYS A 95 1.93 -24.22 5.43
C LYS A 95 3.22 -24.72 4.79
N ASP A 96 3.30 -26.04 4.67
CA ASP A 96 4.49 -26.72 4.15
C ASP A 96 4.72 -26.39 2.68
N ASP A 97 3.65 -26.13 1.91
CA ASP A 97 3.70 -25.67 0.52
C ASP A 97 4.06 -24.18 0.35
N GLY A 98 4.26 -23.44 1.45
CA GLY A 98 4.59 -22.02 1.46
C GLY A 98 3.40 -21.07 1.55
N SER A 99 2.17 -21.57 1.46
CA SER A 99 0.97 -20.75 1.50
C SER A 99 0.54 -20.37 2.92
N TYR A 100 -0.33 -19.36 3.03
CA TYR A 100 -0.84 -18.86 4.30
C TYR A 100 -2.36 -18.95 4.39
N ALA A 101 -2.83 -19.15 5.62
CA ALA A 101 -4.25 -19.22 5.97
C ALA A 101 -4.48 -18.48 7.30
N ILE A 102 -5.75 -18.25 7.67
CA ILE A 102 -6.09 -17.67 8.97
C ILE A 102 -5.66 -18.58 10.14
N TRP A 103 -5.81 -19.89 9.97
CA TRP A 103 -5.30 -20.97 10.82
C TRP A 103 -4.67 -22.05 9.94
N LYS A 104 -3.62 -22.73 10.41
CA LYS A 104 -2.83 -23.67 9.58
C LYS A 104 -3.68 -24.81 9.01
N GLU A 105 -4.75 -25.19 9.71
CA GLU A 105 -5.67 -26.28 9.36
C GLU A 105 -6.72 -25.86 8.32
N THR A 106 -6.93 -24.56 8.11
CA THR A 106 -7.89 -24.05 7.13
C THR A 106 -7.30 -23.93 5.73
N PRO A 107 -8.10 -23.97 4.66
CA PRO A 107 -7.61 -23.72 3.31
C PRO A 107 -6.87 -22.38 3.15
N SER A 108 -5.90 -22.34 2.26
CA SER A 108 -5.04 -21.16 2.08
C SER A 108 -5.70 -20.09 1.24
N SER A 109 -5.54 -18.82 1.64
CA SER A 109 -6.00 -17.66 0.88
C SER A 109 -4.91 -17.16 -0.06
N THR A 110 -5.28 -16.89 -1.30
CA THR A 110 -4.42 -16.28 -2.31
C THR A 110 -4.05 -14.86 -1.90
N TRP A 111 -5.04 -14.08 -1.48
CA TRP A 111 -4.85 -12.71 -1.03
C TRP A 111 -3.94 -12.65 0.21
N LEU A 112 -4.20 -13.48 1.23
CA LEU A 112 -3.37 -13.47 2.44
C LEU A 112 -1.92 -13.91 2.14
N THR A 113 -1.74 -14.93 1.30
CA THR A 113 -0.41 -15.40 0.91
C THR A 113 0.38 -14.30 0.19
N ALA A 114 -0.25 -13.56 -0.73
CA ALA A 114 0.38 -12.43 -1.40
C ALA A 114 0.67 -11.27 -0.42
N TYR A 115 -0.25 -10.98 0.49
CA TYR A 115 -0.08 -9.93 1.48
C TYR A 115 1.11 -10.20 2.41
N VAL A 116 1.22 -11.43 2.92
CA VAL A 116 2.36 -11.87 3.74
C VAL A 116 3.67 -11.74 2.97
N ALA A 117 3.72 -12.21 1.72
CA ALA A 117 4.94 -12.11 0.90
C ALA A 117 5.37 -10.66 0.67
N LYS A 118 4.42 -9.75 0.37
CA LYS A 118 4.67 -8.30 0.21
C LYS A 118 5.26 -7.70 1.49
N VAL A 119 4.58 -7.89 2.63
CA VAL A 119 4.98 -7.30 3.91
C VAL A 119 6.33 -7.84 4.38
N PHE A 120 6.60 -9.13 4.18
CA PHE A 120 7.89 -9.72 4.52
C PHE A 120 9.02 -9.25 3.60
N ALA A 121 8.76 -9.07 2.31
CA ALA A 121 9.73 -8.45 1.41
C ALA A 121 10.06 -7.02 1.87
N MET A 122 9.06 -6.21 2.22
CA MET A 122 9.26 -4.86 2.77
C MET A 122 10.03 -4.86 4.10
N ALA A 123 9.76 -5.84 4.97
CA ALA A 123 10.40 -5.96 6.28
C ALA A 123 11.85 -6.49 6.21
N SER A 124 12.25 -7.11 5.09
CA SER A 124 13.62 -7.66 4.92
C SER A 124 14.71 -6.58 4.94
N ASN A 125 14.34 -5.30 4.76
CA ASN A 125 15.25 -4.15 4.90
C ASN A 125 15.45 -3.71 6.36
N LEU A 126 14.64 -4.21 7.30
CA LEU A 126 14.63 -3.77 8.70
C LEU A 126 14.98 -4.88 9.68
N ILE A 127 14.56 -6.11 9.39
CA ILE A 127 14.82 -7.29 10.23
C ILE A 127 15.33 -8.46 9.37
N SER A 128 15.98 -9.44 10.01
CA SER A 128 16.39 -10.66 9.32
C SER A 128 15.19 -11.57 9.04
N ILE A 129 14.89 -11.80 7.77
CA ILE A 129 13.86 -12.71 7.29
C ILE A 129 14.52 -13.79 6.45
N ASP A 130 14.09 -15.05 6.63
CA ASP A 130 14.53 -16.15 5.78
C ASP A 130 13.94 -15.97 4.37
N PRO A 131 14.77 -15.80 3.31
CA PRO A 131 14.29 -15.62 1.95
C PRO A 131 13.34 -16.73 1.48
N ASN A 132 13.51 -17.97 1.97
CA ASN A 132 12.65 -19.08 1.61
C ASN A 132 11.19 -18.87 2.07
N VAL A 133 10.95 -18.12 3.13
CA VAL A 133 9.60 -17.79 3.60
C VAL A 133 8.87 -16.94 2.56
N ILE A 134 9.54 -15.97 1.96
CA ILE A 134 8.98 -15.11 0.89
C ILE A 134 8.87 -15.92 -0.41
N CYS A 135 9.95 -16.60 -0.80
CA CYS A 135 10.02 -17.24 -2.11
C CYS A 135 9.12 -18.47 -2.23
N SER A 136 8.90 -19.22 -1.15
CA SER A 136 7.93 -20.32 -1.16
C SER A 136 6.49 -19.82 -1.31
N ALA A 137 6.13 -18.70 -0.67
CA ALA A 137 4.83 -18.06 -0.84
C ALA A 137 4.60 -17.57 -2.28
N LEU A 138 5.59 -16.86 -2.86
CA LEU A 138 5.52 -16.41 -4.26
C LEU A 138 5.46 -17.59 -5.23
N LYS A 139 6.29 -18.62 -5.03
CA LYS A 139 6.26 -19.84 -5.84
C LYS A 139 4.89 -20.53 -5.79
N TRP A 140 4.27 -20.61 -4.61
CA TRP A 140 2.95 -21.18 -4.47
C TRP A 140 1.89 -20.42 -5.27
N LEU A 141 1.91 -19.08 -5.22
CA LEU A 141 1.00 -18.22 -6.00
C LEU A 141 1.16 -18.48 -7.50
N VAL A 142 2.40 -18.50 -8.00
CA VAL A 142 2.70 -18.78 -9.41
C VAL A 142 2.15 -20.14 -9.85
N LEU A 143 2.41 -21.19 -9.05
CA LEU A 143 2.09 -22.56 -9.46
C LEU A 143 0.61 -22.93 -9.32
N HIS A 144 -0.09 -22.37 -8.34
CA HIS A 144 -1.43 -22.84 -7.99
C HIS A 144 -2.54 -21.82 -8.26
N LYS A 145 -2.21 -20.53 -8.38
CA LYS A 145 -3.21 -19.45 -8.39
C LYS A 145 -3.20 -18.60 -9.66
N GLN A 146 -2.12 -18.61 -10.45
CA GLN A 146 -2.11 -17.94 -11.75
C GLN A 146 -2.85 -18.78 -12.80
N LEU A 147 -3.76 -18.14 -13.54
CA LEU A 147 -4.50 -18.72 -14.66
C LEU A 147 -3.71 -18.58 -15.99
N PRO A 148 -4.07 -19.35 -17.04
CA PRO A 148 -3.38 -19.30 -18.33
C PRO A 148 -3.34 -17.91 -18.98
N ASP A 149 -4.35 -17.07 -18.71
CA ASP A 149 -4.44 -15.70 -19.22
C ASP A 149 -3.60 -14.69 -18.43
N GLY A 150 -2.96 -15.11 -17.34
CA GLY A 150 -2.11 -14.29 -16.48
C GLY A 150 -2.79 -13.72 -15.24
N SER A 151 -4.11 -13.82 -15.13
CA SER A 151 -4.86 -13.40 -13.95
C SER A 151 -4.64 -14.33 -12.75
N PHE A 152 -4.95 -13.87 -11.55
CA PHE A 152 -4.95 -14.70 -10.34
C PHE A 152 -6.37 -14.91 -9.83
N LYS A 153 -6.64 -16.11 -9.30
CA LYS A 153 -7.92 -16.47 -8.69
C LYS A 153 -7.83 -16.62 -7.18
N GLU A 154 -8.91 -16.32 -6.47
CA GLU A 154 -9.07 -16.62 -5.04
C GLU A 154 -10.07 -17.77 -4.87
N ASP A 155 -9.62 -18.85 -4.23
CA ASP A 155 -10.47 -20.01 -3.95
C ASP A 155 -11.04 -19.94 -2.51
N HIS A 156 -10.28 -19.36 -1.58
CA HIS A 156 -10.61 -19.30 -0.16
C HIS A 156 -10.34 -17.91 0.39
N PRO A 157 -11.30 -16.99 0.29
CA PRO A 157 -11.14 -15.62 0.76
C PRO A 157 -10.87 -15.54 2.27
N VAL A 158 -10.10 -14.54 2.70
CA VAL A 158 -9.97 -14.17 4.11
C VAL A 158 -11.32 -13.92 4.78
N ARG A 159 -11.41 -14.21 6.08
CA ARG A 159 -12.65 -14.01 6.86
C ARG A 159 -12.94 -12.55 7.09
N ASP A 160 -11.92 -11.75 7.41
CA ASP A 160 -12.08 -10.32 7.58
C ASP A 160 -12.07 -9.63 6.21
N SER A 161 -13.24 -9.25 5.72
CA SER A 161 -13.37 -8.56 4.43
C SER A 161 -12.88 -7.12 4.46
N GLU A 162 -12.72 -6.50 5.63
CA GLU A 162 -12.21 -5.12 5.71
C GLU A 162 -10.70 -5.10 5.39
N MET A 163 -9.99 -6.19 5.67
CA MET A 163 -8.57 -6.32 5.33
C MET A 163 -8.29 -6.32 3.84
N VAL A 164 -9.23 -6.76 2.99
CA VAL A 164 -9.01 -6.83 1.53
C VAL A 164 -9.25 -5.51 0.81
N GLY A 165 -9.83 -4.51 1.50
CA GLY A 165 -10.23 -3.26 0.88
C GLY A 165 -11.21 -3.47 -0.29
N GLY A 166 -11.08 -2.61 -1.31
CA GLY A 166 -11.90 -2.67 -2.53
C GLY A 166 -11.55 -3.80 -3.51
N VAL A 167 -10.70 -4.77 -3.13
CA VAL A 167 -10.30 -5.88 -4.01
C VAL A 167 -11.48 -6.78 -4.36
N ARG A 168 -12.45 -6.94 -3.45
CA ARG A 168 -13.70 -7.65 -3.72
C ARG A 168 -14.73 -6.69 -4.30
N GLY A 169 -15.33 -7.05 -5.43
CA GLY A 169 -16.39 -6.25 -6.06
C GLY A 169 -16.34 -6.26 -7.58
N GLN A 170 -16.77 -5.15 -8.18
CA GLN A 170 -16.64 -4.95 -9.62
C GLN A 170 -15.15 -4.89 -10.00
N ASP A 171 -14.79 -5.60 -11.07
CA ASP A 171 -13.40 -5.75 -11.55
C ASP A 171 -12.45 -6.47 -10.56
N ALA A 172 -12.98 -7.38 -9.72
CA ALA A 172 -12.19 -8.13 -8.74
C ALA A 172 -11.05 -8.97 -9.35
N ASP A 173 -11.22 -9.45 -10.59
CA ASP A 173 -10.19 -10.14 -11.35
C ASP A 173 -8.93 -9.26 -11.52
N ALA A 174 -9.13 -7.99 -11.87
CA ALA A 174 -8.07 -7.02 -12.03
C ALA A 174 -7.46 -6.62 -10.68
N SER A 175 -8.28 -6.29 -9.68
CA SER A 175 -7.79 -5.89 -8.36
C SER A 175 -6.96 -6.98 -7.69
N LEU A 176 -7.43 -8.24 -7.70
CA LEU A 176 -6.67 -9.35 -7.12
C LEU A 176 -5.37 -9.60 -7.89
N THR A 177 -5.42 -9.58 -9.22
CA THR A 177 -4.22 -9.76 -10.06
C THR A 177 -3.20 -8.64 -9.83
N ALA A 178 -3.66 -7.39 -9.73
CA ALA A 178 -2.80 -6.24 -9.42
C ALA A 178 -2.18 -6.36 -8.03
N PHE A 179 -2.97 -6.75 -7.02
CA PHE A 179 -2.48 -6.97 -5.67
C PHE A 179 -1.38 -8.04 -5.60
N VAL A 180 -1.61 -9.20 -6.23
CA VAL A 180 -0.62 -10.29 -6.30
C VAL A 180 0.62 -9.85 -7.08
N LEU A 181 0.44 -9.12 -8.20
CA LEU A 181 1.55 -8.59 -8.98
C LEU A 181 2.41 -7.62 -8.16
N ILE A 182 1.80 -6.72 -7.36
CA ILE A 182 2.54 -5.81 -6.47
C ILE A 182 3.37 -6.62 -5.46
N ALA A 183 2.81 -7.67 -4.87
CA ALA A 183 3.56 -8.55 -3.96
C ALA A 183 4.74 -9.25 -4.65
N MET A 184 4.54 -9.75 -5.88
CA MET A 184 5.60 -10.35 -6.68
C MET A 184 6.69 -9.33 -7.05
N GLN A 185 6.32 -8.09 -7.36
CA GLN A 185 7.24 -7.01 -7.67
C GLN A 185 8.09 -6.61 -6.47
N GLU A 186 7.51 -6.57 -5.27
CA GLU A 186 8.21 -6.26 -4.02
C GLU A 186 9.25 -7.34 -3.67
N GLY A 187 8.89 -8.62 -3.82
CA GLY A 187 9.78 -9.76 -3.53
C GLY A 187 10.69 -10.18 -4.70
N ARG A 188 10.64 -9.50 -5.85
CA ARG A 188 11.27 -9.98 -7.09
C ARG A 188 12.78 -10.17 -6.96
N GLU A 189 13.48 -9.21 -6.36
CA GLU A 189 14.94 -9.22 -6.25
C GLU A 189 15.39 -10.31 -5.27
N ILE A 190 14.64 -10.50 -4.19
CA ILE A 190 14.88 -11.54 -3.17
C ILE A 190 14.74 -12.94 -3.78
N CYS A 191 13.78 -13.12 -4.70
CA CYS A 191 13.39 -14.44 -5.19
C CYS A 191 13.79 -14.76 -6.63
N ALA A 192 14.47 -13.86 -7.33
CA ALA A 192 14.85 -14.02 -8.74
C ALA A 192 15.64 -15.32 -9.00
N GLY A 193 16.56 -15.70 -8.10
CA GLY A 193 17.36 -16.93 -8.22
C GLY A 193 16.65 -18.20 -7.77
N SER A 194 15.65 -18.08 -6.88
CA SER A 194 15.00 -19.23 -6.22
C SER A 194 13.70 -19.67 -6.91
N VAL A 195 13.06 -18.76 -7.65
CA VAL A 195 11.77 -19.00 -8.32
C VAL A 195 11.91 -18.71 -9.81
N GLY A 196 12.42 -19.68 -10.57
CA GLY A 196 12.70 -19.50 -12.01
C GLY A 196 11.50 -19.09 -12.87
N SER A 197 10.27 -19.40 -12.44
CA SER A 197 9.03 -19.01 -13.13
C SER A 197 8.49 -17.62 -12.73
N LEU A 198 9.12 -16.93 -11.77
CA LEU A 198 8.59 -15.66 -11.22
C LEU A 198 8.56 -14.55 -12.28
N HIS A 199 9.64 -14.41 -13.05
CA HIS A 199 9.73 -13.37 -14.09
C HIS A 199 8.63 -13.52 -15.15
N GLU A 200 8.41 -14.75 -15.62
CA GLU A 200 7.38 -15.06 -16.61
C GLU A 200 5.96 -14.88 -16.02
N SER A 201 5.74 -15.27 -14.77
CA SER A 201 4.48 -15.01 -14.07
C SER A 201 4.16 -13.52 -13.97
N ILE A 202 5.14 -12.70 -13.58
CA ILE A 202 5.03 -11.24 -13.55
C ILE A 202 4.66 -10.70 -14.94
N ARG A 203 5.34 -11.17 -16.00
CA ARG A 203 5.08 -10.74 -17.38
C ARG A 203 3.65 -11.04 -17.82
N LYS A 204 3.13 -12.23 -17.49
CA LYS A 204 1.74 -12.62 -17.79
C LYS A 204 0.73 -11.74 -17.06
N ALA A 205 0.95 -11.49 -15.77
CA ALA A 205 0.06 -10.63 -14.98
C ALA A 205 0.06 -9.18 -15.48
N VAL A 206 1.23 -8.63 -15.84
CA VAL A 206 1.35 -7.32 -16.49
C VAL A 206 0.54 -7.29 -17.80
N SER A 207 0.73 -8.29 -18.66
CA SER A 207 0.00 -8.40 -19.93
C SER A 207 -1.52 -8.45 -19.70
N PHE A 208 -2.00 -9.26 -18.76
CA PHE A 208 -3.42 -9.32 -18.41
C PHE A 208 -3.96 -7.94 -18.00
N LEU A 209 -3.26 -7.26 -17.09
CA LEU A 209 -3.67 -5.96 -16.57
C LEU A 209 -3.62 -4.84 -17.62
N GLU A 210 -2.63 -4.83 -18.53
CA GLU A 210 -2.58 -3.88 -19.65
C GLU A 210 -3.84 -4.00 -20.54
N HIS A 211 -4.31 -5.22 -20.80
CA HIS A 211 -5.52 -5.45 -21.60
C HIS A 211 -6.81 -5.15 -20.83
N ARG A 212 -6.80 -5.33 -19.50
CA ARG A 212 -7.97 -5.16 -18.65
C ARG A 212 -8.20 -3.69 -18.28
N LEU A 213 -7.13 -2.92 -18.08
CA LEU A 213 -7.15 -1.51 -17.62
C LEU A 213 -8.15 -0.61 -18.38
N PRO A 214 -8.21 -0.61 -19.74
CA PRO A 214 -9.15 0.27 -20.45
C PRO A 214 -10.63 -0.08 -20.27
N LYS A 215 -10.93 -1.27 -19.75
CA LYS A 215 -12.29 -1.79 -19.55
C LYS A 215 -12.75 -1.70 -18.09
N LEU A 216 -11.87 -1.26 -17.19
CA LEU A 216 -12.19 -1.10 -15.78
C LEU A 216 -13.16 0.06 -15.60
N THR A 217 -14.12 -0.11 -14.71
CA THR A 217 -15.08 0.94 -14.35
C THR A 217 -14.92 1.37 -12.90
N ASN A 218 -14.46 0.47 -12.04
CA ASN A 218 -14.24 0.74 -10.62
C ASN A 218 -12.95 1.58 -10.41
N PRO A 219 -13.03 2.83 -9.89
CA PRO A 219 -11.86 3.68 -9.66
C PRO A 219 -10.79 3.04 -8.77
N TYR A 220 -11.21 2.20 -7.82
CA TYR A 220 -10.29 1.43 -6.97
C TYR A 220 -9.44 0.45 -7.80
N ALA A 221 -10.09 -0.36 -8.63
CA ALA A 221 -9.41 -1.32 -9.51
C ALA A 221 -8.48 -0.60 -10.50
N VAL A 222 -8.91 0.55 -11.03
CA VAL A 222 -8.10 1.40 -11.90
C VAL A 222 -6.85 1.88 -11.19
N ALA A 223 -6.97 2.43 -9.98
CA ALA A 223 -5.84 2.96 -9.22
C ALA A 223 -4.81 1.88 -8.87
N MET A 224 -5.26 0.75 -8.30
CA MET A 224 -4.37 -0.36 -7.94
C MET A 224 -3.69 -0.97 -9.17
N THR A 225 -4.44 -1.20 -10.26
CA THR A 225 -3.89 -1.68 -11.53
C THR A 225 -2.85 -0.72 -12.10
N SER A 226 -3.13 0.58 -12.03
CA SER A 226 -2.22 1.62 -12.51
C SER A 226 -0.91 1.63 -11.72
N TYR A 227 -0.95 1.42 -10.40
CA TYR A 227 0.26 1.29 -9.59
C TYR A 227 1.08 0.05 -9.97
N ALA A 228 0.43 -1.11 -10.09
CA ALA A 228 1.08 -2.34 -10.50
C ALA A 228 1.75 -2.21 -11.87
N LEU A 229 1.10 -1.52 -12.83
CA LEU A 229 1.66 -1.24 -14.15
C LEU A 229 2.75 -0.17 -14.14
N ALA A 230 2.66 0.84 -13.26
CA ALA A 230 3.73 1.82 -13.08
C ALA A 230 5.04 1.16 -12.63
N ASN A 231 4.96 0.17 -11.75
CA ASN A 231 6.12 -0.63 -11.34
C ASN A 231 6.75 -1.45 -12.48
N ALA A 232 6.00 -1.71 -13.55
CA ALA A 232 6.47 -2.37 -14.77
C ALA A 232 6.84 -1.38 -15.91
N GLY A 233 6.78 -0.06 -15.66
CA GLY A 233 7.03 0.95 -16.70
C GLY A 233 5.91 1.05 -17.75
N LYS A 234 4.70 0.58 -17.42
CA LYS A 234 3.51 0.53 -18.29
C LYS A 234 2.39 1.45 -17.82
N PHE A 235 2.74 2.52 -17.11
CA PHE A 235 1.76 3.45 -16.56
C PHE A 235 0.99 4.18 -17.68
N ASN A 236 -0.34 4.23 -17.55
CA ASN A 236 -1.21 5.01 -18.43
C ASN A 236 -1.90 6.12 -17.62
N LYS A 237 -1.33 7.33 -17.69
CA LYS A 237 -1.85 8.50 -16.98
C LYS A 237 -3.27 8.83 -17.39
N ASP A 238 -3.58 8.82 -18.69
CA ASP A 238 -4.88 9.25 -19.19
C ASP A 238 -6.04 8.40 -18.65
N ILE A 239 -5.83 7.08 -18.58
CA ILE A 239 -6.83 6.19 -17.99
C ILE A 239 -6.97 6.45 -16.49
N LEU A 240 -5.87 6.53 -15.74
CA LEU A 240 -5.94 6.82 -14.31
C LEU A 240 -6.71 8.13 -14.06
N MET A 241 -6.32 9.21 -14.75
CA MET A 241 -6.90 10.54 -14.56
C MET A 241 -8.38 10.63 -14.96
N ARG A 242 -8.82 9.86 -15.97
CA ARG A 242 -10.24 9.80 -16.38
C ARG A 242 -11.17 9.28 -15.28
N HIS A 243 -10.66 8.42 -14.39
CA HIS A 243 -11.43 7.87 -13.26
C HIS A 243 -11.28 8.68 -11.97
N SER A 244 -10.64 9.85 -12.04
CA SER A 244 -10.49 10.75 -10.90
C SER A 244 -11.62 11.78 -10.83
N THR A 245 -11.95 12.22 -9.62
CA THR A 245 -12.81 13.37 -9.37
C THR A 245 -11.95 14.54 -8.91
N LYS A 246 -12.06 15.69 -9.58
CA LYS A 246 -11.44 16.95 -9.14
C LYS A 246 -12.48 17.78 -8.40
N GLY A 247 -12.17 18.17 -7.16
CA GLY A 247 -13.01 19.05 -6.35
C GLY A 247 -12.20 20.15 -5.67
N GLY A 248 -12.87 21.02 -4.91
CA GLY A 248 -12.19 22.11 -4.17
C GLY A 248 -11.20 21.65 -3.09
N ALA A 249 -11.19 20.34 -2.79
CA ALA A 249 -10.29 19.72 -1.83
C ALA A 249 -9.09 18.98 -2.46
N GLY A 250 -8.91 19.06 -3.78
CA GLY A 250 -7.89 18.31 -4.51
C GLY A 250 -8.49 17.27 -5.44
N ARG A 251 -7.76 16.18 -5.67
CA ARG A 251 -8.16 15.10 -6.59
C ARG A 251 -8.25 13.77 -5.86
N SER A 252 -9.24 12.94 -6.20
CA SER A 252 -9.37 11.61 -5.60
C SER A 252 -10.00 10.59 -6.51
N TRP A 253 -9.82 9.31 -6.17
CA TRP A 253 -10.42 8.16 -6.84
C TRP A 253 -11.47 7.57 -5.91
N THR A 254 -12.70 8.06 -6.03
CA THR A 254 -13.77 7.74 -5.08
C THR A 254 -14.61 6.54 -5.51
N THR A 255 -14.93 5.70 -4.54
CA THR A 255 -15.88 4.59 -4.69
C THR A 255 -17.17 4.95 -3.93
N PRO A 256 -18.31 5.16 -4.61
CA PRO A 256 -19.55 5.57 -3.96
C PRO A 256 -19.96 4.61 -2.84
N GLY A 257 -20.30 5.15 -1.66
CA GLY A 257 -20.74 4.37 -0.50
C GLY A 257 -19.62 3.75 0.34
N TRP A 258 -18.36 3.81 -0.11
CA TRP A 258 -17.22 3.18 0.58
C TRP A 258 -16.07 4.19 0.74
N ARG A 259 -16.03 4.83 1.90
CA ARG A 259 -15.04 5.90 2.16
C ARG A 259 -13.62 5.35 2.27
N ASP A 260 -13.41 4.27 3.01
CA ASP A 260 -12.07 3.72 3.22
C ASP A 260 -11.45 3.21 1.91
N HIS A 261 -12.26 2.58 1.06
CA HIS A 261 -11.86 2.22 -0.30
C HIS A 261 -11.47 3.45 -1.14
N SER A 262 -12.09 4.61 -0.91
CA SER A 262 -11.71 5.86 -1.60
C SER A 262 -10.38 6.41 -1.11
N LEU A 263 -10.06 6.26 0.18
CA LEU A 263 -8.75 6.60 0.75
C LEU A 263 -7.68 5.71 0.12
N GLU A 264 -7.90 4.40 0.16
CA GLU A 264 -6.97 3.40 -0.36
C GLU A 264 -6.77 3.55 -1.88
N ALA A 265 -7.84 3.69 -2.66
CA ALA A 265 -7.75 3.96 -4.10
C ALA A 265 -6.95 5.22 -4.40
N THR A 266 -7.17 6.30 -3.64
CA THR A 266 -6.43 7.55 -3.82
C THR A 266 -4.96 7.39 -3.42
N ALA A 267 -4.65 6.60 -2.38
CA ALA A 267 -3.28 6.27 -2.00
C ALA A 267 -2.56 5.45 -3.10
N TYR A 268 -3.21 4.46 -3.70
CA TYR A 268 -2.65 3.74 -4.85
C TYR A 268 -2.42 4.66 -6.06
N ALA A 269 -3.32 5.60 -6.32
CA ALA A 269 -3.13 6.58 -7.38
C ALA A 269 -1.91 7.48 -7.12
N VAL A 270 -1.70 7.92 -5.87
CA VAL A 270 -0.48 8.65 -5.46
C VAL A 270 0.75 7.79 -5.72
N LEU A 271 0.77 6.54 -5.27
CA LEU A 271 1.91 5.63 -5.50
C LEU A 271 2.20 5.44 -7.00
N ALA A 272 1.17 5.28 -7.83
CA ALA A 272 1.31 5.16 -9.28
C ALA A 272 1.91 6.43 -9.91
N LEU A 273 1.38 7.61 -9.55
CA LEU A 273 1.82 8.91 -10.06
C LEU A 273 3.26 9.22 -9.64
N VAL A 274 3.60 8.99 -8.36
CA VAL A 274 4.97 9.16 -7.84
C VAL A 274 5.94 8.22 -8.56
N LYS A 275 5.56 6.94 -8.73
CA LYS A 275 6.38 5.97 -9.47
C LYS A 275 6.64 6.40 -10.92
N ALA A 276 5.64 7.00 -11.55
CA ALA A 276 5.72 7.56 -12.90
C ALA A 276 6.24 9.01 -12.97
N LYS A 277 6.67 9.60 -11.85
CA LYS A 277 7.22 10.96 -11.73
C LYS A 277 6.25 12.08 -12.13
N HIS A 278 4.95 11.87 -11.93
CA HIS A 278 3.89 12.86 -12.11
C HIS A 278 3.57 13.56 -10.77
N PHE A 279 4.52 14.34 -10.28
CA PHE A 279 4.48 14.89 -8.92
C PHE A 279 3.38 15.94 -8.70
N ASP A 280 3.04 16.72 -9.73
CA ASP A 280 1.98 17.74 -9.61
C ASP A 280 0.62 17.08 -9.35
N GLU A 281 0.25 16.05 -10.13
CA GLU A 281 -0.99 15.31 -9.91
C GLU A 281 -0.97 14.51 -8.61
N ALA A 282 0.19 13.97 -8.24
CA ALA A 282 0.35 13.30 -6.93
C ALA A 282 0.09 14.30 -5.79
N GLY A 283 0.58 15.54 -5.90
CA GLY A 283 0.33 16.61 -4.94
C GLY A 283 -1.15 16.96 -4.79
N GLU A 284 -1.91 17.03 -5.90
CA GLU A 284 -3.37 17.23 -5.85
C GLU A 284 -4.09 16.14 -5.04
N ALA A 285 -3.62 14.89 -5.16
CA ALA A 285 -4.20 13.74 -4.46
C ALA A 285 -3.78 13.65 -2.99
N VAL A 286 -2.53 13.97 -2.69
CA VAL A 286 -2.00 14.07 -1.32
C VAL A 286 -2.74 15.16 -0.53
N HIS A 287 -3.00 16.33 -1.14
CA HIS A 287 -3.81 17.37 -0.52
C HIS A 287 -5.22 16.89 -0.15
N TRP A 288 -5.84 16.08 -1.01
CA TRP A 288 -7.15 15.53 -0.72
C TRP A 288 -7.11 14.54 0.46
N LEU A 289 -6.11 13.65 0.48
CA LEU A 289 -5.91 12.66 1.56
C LEU A 289 -5.66 13.33 2.91
N ALA A 290 -4.84 14.38 2.96
CA ALA A 290 -4.54 15.11 4.18
C ALA A 290 -5.78 15.74 4.83
N ARG A 291 -6.75 16.19 4.02
CA ARG A 291 -8.02 16.75 4.51
C ARG A 291 -9.00 15.71 5.06
N GLN A 292 -8.71 14.41 4.94
CA GLN A 292 -9.54 13.34 5.52
C GLN A 292 -9.21 13.06 7.00
N GLN A 293 -8.43 13.95 7.63
CA GLN A 293 -7.69 13.72 8.87
C GLN A 293 -8.50 13.32 10.11
N SER A 294 -9.78 13.69 10.21
CA SER A 294 -10.63 13.37 11.36
C SER A 294 -10.90 11.88 11.57
N TYR A 295 -10.36 11.01 10.70
CA TYR A 295 -10.63 9.57 10.69
C TYR A 295 -9.37 8.68 10.78
N TYR A 296 -8.15 9.24 10.77
CA TYR A 296 -6.93 8.47 11.04
C TYR A 296 -6.87 8.14 12.54
N GLY A 297 -7.49 7.03 12.93
CA GLY A 297 -7.64 6.60 14.33
C GLY A 297 -8.90 5.78 14.64
N GLY A 298 -9.82 5.65 13.68
CA GLY A 298 -10.87 4.62 13.70
C GLY A 298 -10.38 3.29 13.15
N TYR A 299 -11.10 2.20 13.45
CA TYR A 299 -10.94 0.90 12.78
C TYR A 299 -11.28 1.09 11.29
N GLY A 300 -10.27 1.38 10.47
CA GLY A 300 -10.34 1.41 9.01
C GLY A 300 -9.69 0.17 8.39
N THR A 301 -9.55 0.16 7.06
CA THR A 301 -8.85 -0.91 6.35
C THR A 301 -7.35 -0.89 6.64
N THR A 302 -6.71 -2.06 6.64
CA THR A 302 -5.25 -2.17 6.81
C THR A 302 -4.48 -1.80 5.54
N GLN A 303 -5.10 -1.94 4.37
CA GLN A 303 -4.52 -1.62 3.06
C GLN A 303 -4.51 -0.11 2.79
#